data_AF-A0AAU7WN92-F1
#
_entry.id   AF-A0AAU7WN92-F1
#
_cell.length_a   1.000
_cell.length_b   1.000
_cell.length_c   1.000
_cell.angle_alpha   90.00
_cell.angle_beta   90.00
_cell.angle_gamma   90.00
#
_symmetry.space_group_name_H-M   'P 1'
#
loop_
_entity.id
_entity.type
_entity.pdbx_description
1 polymer ?
#
loop_
_entity_poly.entity_id
_entity_poly.type
_entity_poly.pdbx_seq_one_letter_code
_entity_poly.pdbx_strand_id
1 'polypeptide(L)'
;MNAGPVVAGEANFDCLSMPRPQGLGALQARLVDRIKRAALLRLHRSPRGERLLLRMYLAGEDATERALLDELLPQSPPWLERQVAQHLADEQRHVTLFAEALRERGDDAQARLEPDWLSRRKIQRWQRLARRYAGHFEQGLLVPAYATGLCAEQMAERVLTRHCAVLDAGHGLYPLLARVLADEKAHVRLCQNTLRRIVAPHEAGHLARLLKDIRRVDASFGVTGALAMYGAGWLLGGRGRVGR
;
A
#
# COMPACT_ATOMS: atom_id res chain seq x y z
N MET A 1 -27.05 -18.34 -43.37
CA MET A 1 -26.54 -17.19 -42.59
C MET A 1 -27.34 -17.11 -41.31
N ASN A 2 -26.72 -17.42 -40.16
CA ASN A 2 -27.29 -17.12 -38.84
C ASN A 2 -26.11 -16.85 -37.91
N ALA A 3 -25.82 -15.57 -37.71
CA ALA A 3 -24.91 -15.12 -36.67
C ALA A 3 -25.69 -15.23 -35.34
N GLY A 4 -25.31 -16.20 -34.52
CA GLY A 4 -25.82 -16.29 -33.15
C GLY A 4 -25.41 -15.06 -32.33
N PRO A 5 -26.16 -14.74 -31.27
CA PRO A 5 -25.87 -13.57 -30.44
C PRO A 5 -24.48 -13.72 -29.83
N VAL A 6 -23.63 -12.71 -30.04
CA VAL A 6 -22.36 -12.56 -29.34
C VAL A 6 -22.69 -12.39 -27.87
N VAL A 7 -22.46 -13.44 -27.07
CA VAL A 7 -22.46 -13.35 -25.61
C VAL A 7 -21.42 -12.29 -25.26
N ALA A 8 -21.88 -11.16 -24.70
CA ALA A 8 -21.00 -10.15 -24.16
C ALA A 8 -20.08 -10.83 -23.13
N GLY A 9 -18.82 -11.02 -23.50
CA GLY A 9 -17.84 -11.65 -22.61
C GLY A 9 -17.80 -10.87 -21.31
N GLU A 10 -17.95 -11.57 -20.18
CA GLU A 10 -17.73 -10.98 -18.87
C GLU A 10 -16.40 -10.22 -18.91
N ALA A 11 -16.45 -8.93 -18.60
CA ALA A 11 -15.26 -8.11 -18.56
C ALA A 11 -14.27 -8.76 -17.58
N ASN A 12 -13.14 -9.25 -18.10
CA ASN A 12 -12.18 -9.92 -17.26
C ASN A 12 -11.38 -8.89 -16.44
N PHE A 13 -11.67 -8.82 -15.14
CA PHE A 13 -11.00 -7.95 -14.17
C PHE A 13 -9.84 -8.64 -13.41
N ASP A 14 -9.22 -9.67 -13.98
CA ASP A 14 -8.05 -10.36 -13.42
C ASP A 14 -6.89 -9.40 -13.06
N CYS A 15 -6.82 -8.25 -13.74
CA CYS A 15 -5.81 -7.21 -13.48
C CYS A 15 -5.89 -6.60 -12.07
N LEU A 16 -7.03 -6.69 -11.39
CA LEU A 16 -7.25 -6.20 -10.02
C LEU A 16 -6.46 -7.01 -8.98
N SER A 17 -6.18 -8.28 -9.27
CA SER A 17 -5.34 -9.12 -8.43
C SER A 17 -3.87 -8.75 -8.59
N MET A 18 -3.09 -8.98 -7.53
CA MET A 18 -1.63 -8.81 -7.62
C MET A 18 -1.05 -9.82 -8.61
N PRO A 19 -0.24 -9.38 -9.59
CA PRO A 19 0.37 -10.28 -10.55
C PRO A 19 1.38 -11.18 -9.83
N ARG A 20 1.33 -12.49 -10.12
CA ARG A 20 2.33 -13.43 -9.64
C ARG A 20 3.63 -13.21 -10.42
N PRO A 21 4.77 -12.96 -9.74
CA PRO A 21 6.03 -12.80 -10.44
C PRO A 21 6.45 -14.13 -11.09
N GLN A 22 7.02 -14.06 -12.30
CA GLN A 22 7.43 -15.22 -13.10
C GLN A 22 8.91 -15.10 -13.52
N GLY A 23 9.55 -16.24 -13.79
CA GLY A 23 10.94 -16.30 -14.28
C GLY A 23 11.95 -15.55 -13.39
N LEU A 24 12.81 -14.74 -14.02
CA LEU A 24 13.80 -13.90 -13.32
C LEU A 24 13.15 -12.91 -12.33
N GLY A 25 11.96 -12.41 -12.65
CA GLY A 25 11.21 -11.53 -11.74
C GLY A 25 10.82 -12.22 -10.44
N ALA A 26 10.54 -13.53 -10.47
CA ALA A 26 10.27 -14.32 -9.27
C ALA A 26 11.52 -14.49 -8.41
N LEU A 27 12.69 -14.70 -9.04
CA LEU A 27 13.97 -14.79 -8.33
C LEU A 27 14.32 -13.46 -7.66
N GLN A 28 14.20 -12.34 -8.38
CA GLN A 28 14.41 -11.01 -7.81
C GLN A 28 13.46 -10.73 -6.64
N ALA A 29 12.17 -11.03 -6.80
CA ALA A 29 11.18 -10.84 -5.74
C ALA A 29 11.53 -11.65 -4.48
N ARG A 30 11.98 -12.91 -4.63
CA ARG A 30 12.44 -13.75 -3.51
C ARG A 30 13.68 -13.16 -2.82
N LEU A 31 14.64 -12.66 -3.58
CA LEU A 31 15.85 -12.03 -3.02
C LEU A 31 15.50 -10.76 -2.24
N VAL A 32 14.69 -9.88 -2.83
CA VAL A 32 14.22 -8.65 -2.18
C VAL A 32 13.45 -8.99 -0.90
N ASP A 33 12.60 -10.02 -0.94
CA ASP A 33 11.86 -10.46 0.24
C ASP A 33 12.79 -10.94 1.37
N ARG A 34 13.81 -11.75 1.04
CA ARG A 34 14.83 -12.18 2.02
C ARG A 34 15.57 -10.99 2.65
N ILE A 35 16.01 -10.03 1.84
CA ILE A 35 16.70 -8.83 2.33
C ILE A 35 15.79 -8.03 3.27
N LYS A 36 14.53 -7.81 2.88
CA LYS A 36 13.55 -7.09 3.71
C LYS A 36 13.28 -7.83 5.01
N ARG A 37 13.09 -9.15 4.99
CA ARG A 37 12.89 -9.95 6.21
C ARG A 37 14.07 -9.82 7.17
N ALA A 38 15.30 -9.92 6.66
CA ALA A 38 16.49 -9.75 7.47
C ALA A 38 16.58 -8.33 8.07
N ALA A 39 16.27 -7.29 7.28
CA ALA A 39 16.24 -5.92 7.76
C ALA A 39 15.19 -5.73 8.87
N LEU A 40 13.99 -6.29 8.70
CA LEU A 40 12.92 -6.20 9.68
C LEU A 40 13.25 -6.89 11.00
N LEU A 41 13.81 -8.10 10.93
CA LEU A 41 14.29 -8.79 12.14
C LEU A 41 15.31 -7.96 12.91
N ARG A 42 16.15 -7.18 12.21
CA ARG A 42 17.12 -6.29 12.88
C ARG A 42 16.46 -5.04 13.44
N LEU A 43 15.55 -4.42 12.71
CA LEU A 43 14.87 -3.20 13.15
C LEU A 43 13.98 -3.45 14.36
N HIS A 44 13.29 -4.58 14.44
CA HIS A 44 12.46 -4.94 15.59
C HIS A 44 13.26 -5.32 16.85
N ARG A 45 14.58 -5.53 16.75
CA ARG A 45 15.44 -5.82 17.92
C ARG A 45 15.76 -4.59 18.76
N SER A 46 15.45 -3.39 18.29
CA SER A 46 15.77 -2.16 19.03
C SER A 46 14.60 -1.18 19.04
N PRO A 47 14.38 -0.45 20.15
CA PRO A 47 13.36 0.59 20.20
C PRO A 47 13.53 1.67 19.13
N ARG A 48 14.78 1.97 18.75
CA ARG A 48 15.07 2.94 17.66
C ARG A 48 14.60 2.42 16.30
N GLY A 49 14.79 1.14 16.02
CA GLY A 49 14.35 0.52 14.77
C GLY A 49 12.83 0.37 14.72
N GLU A 50 12.19 -0.02 15.83
CA GLU A 50 10.73 -0.05 15.94
C GLU A 50 10.11 1.34 15.71
N ARG A 51 10.68 2.39 16.33
CA ARG A 51 10.24 3.77 16.09
C ARG A 51 10.35 4.17 14.63
N LEU A 52 11.46 3.83 13.95
CA LEU A 52 11.59 4.11 12.51
C LEU A 52 10.48 3.41 11.71
N LEU A 53 10.18 2.14 12.00
CA LEU A 53 9.13 1.40 11.30
C LEU A 53 7.75 2.02 11.53
N LEU A 54 7.41 2.31 12.78
CA LEU A 54 6.15 2.96 13.13
C LEU A 54 6.00 4.35 12.49
N ARG A 55 7.09 5.11 12.42
CA ARG A 55 7.17 6.39 11.71
C ARG A 55 6.87 6.23 10.22
N MET A 56 7.42 5.20 9.57
CA MET A 56 7.13 4.90 8.16
C MET A 56 5.65 4.54 7.95
N TYR A 57 5.02 3.83 8.89
CA TYR A 57 3.60 3.50 8.83
C TYR A 57 2.73 4.72 9.01
N LEU A 58 2.99 5.52 10.04
CA LEU A 58 2.26 6.75 10.31
C LEU A 58 2.28 7.70 9.09
N ALA A 59 3.42 7.81 8.41
CA ALA A 59 3.53 8.60 7.18
C ALA A 59 2.75 8.00 6.00
N GLY A 60 2.59 6.66 5.96
CA GLY A 60 1.74 5.97 5.00
C GLY A 60 0.27 6.29 5.22
N GLU A 61 -0.21 6.11 6.45
CA GLU A 61 -1.62 6.31 6.78
C GLU A 61 -2.04 7.79 6.67
N ASP A 62 -1.20 8.75 7.09
CA ASP A 62 -1.47 10.19 6.89
C ASP A 62 -1.57 10.56 5.41
N ALA A 63 -0.81 9.87 4.54
CA ALA A 63 -0.89 10.09 3.10
C ALA A 63 -2.18 9.49 2.49
N THR A 64 -2.61 8.31 2.94
CA THR A 64 -3.88 7.69 2.53
C THR A 64 -5.06 8.51 3.02
N GLU A 65 -5.04 8.97 4.27
CA GLU A 65 -6.07 9.84 4.85
C GLU A 65 -6.29 11.11 4.01
N ARG A 66 -5.19 11.82 3.68
CA ARG A 66 -5.26 13.02 2.83
C ARG A 66 -5.78 12.72 1.44
N ALA A 67 -5.37 11.61 0.83
CA ALA A 67 -5.88 11.22 -0.49
C ALA A 67 -7.40 10.95 -0.45
N LEU A 68 -7.90 10.33 0.63
CA LEU A 68 -9.33 10.10 0.83
C LEU A 68 -10.10 11.43 1.01
N LEU A 69 -9.57 12.34 1.84
CA LEU A 69 -10.17 13.64 2.14
C LEU A 69 -10.16 14.62 0.96
N ASP A 70 -8.98 14.81 0.35
CA ASP A 70 -8.76 15.89 -0.61
C ASP A 70 -9.09 15.48 -2.04
N GLU A 71 -8.93 14.19 -2.38
CA GLU A 71 -9.12 13.70 -3.75
C GLU A 71 -10.43 12.91 -3.90
N LEU A 72 -10.69 11.91 -3.04
CA LEU A 72 -11.80 10.97 -3.27
C LEU A 72 -13.15 11.44 -2.75
N LEU A 73 -13.26 11.96 -1.53
CA LEU A 73 -14.54 12.41 -0.97
C LEU A 73 -15.24 13.47 -1.84
N PRO A 74 -14.57 14.54 -2.31
CA PRO A 74 -15.23 15.59 -3.09
C PRO A 74 -15.77 15.12 -4.45
N GLN A 75 -15.25 14.01 -4.97
CA GLN A 75 -15.60 13.44 -6.27
C GLN A 75 -16.48 12.19 -6.14
N SER A 76 -16.79 11.75 -4.92
CA SER A 76 -17.51 10.51 -4.68
C SER A 76 -19.00 10.65 -4.99
N PRO A 77 -19.59 9.77 -5.81
CA PRO A 77 -21.04 9.75 -5.98
C PRO A 77 -21.73 9.36 -4.65
N PRO A 78 -23.02 9.72 -4.44
CA PRO A 78 -23.69 9.54 -3.15
C PRO A 78 -23.71 8.10 -2.63
N TRP A 79 -23.72 7.11 -3.52
CA TRP A 79 -23.69 5.70 -3.14
C TRP A 79 -22.32 5.25 -2.59
N LEU A 80 -21.24 5.97 -2.92
CA LEU A 80 -19.86 5.67 -2.55
C LEU A 80 -19.38 6.47 -1.34
N GLU A 81 -19.99 7.62 -1.08
CA GLU A 81 -19.63 8.53 0.02
C GLU A 81 -19.54 7.83 1.38
N ARG A 82 -20.54 7.00 1.74
CA ARG A 82 -20.51 6.25 3.00
C ARG A 82 -19.33 5.29 3.09
N GLN A 83 -18.96 4.67 1.97
CA GLN A 83 -17.86 3.72 1.92
C GLN A 83 -16.51 4.42 2.06
N VAL A 84 -16.33 5.57 1.41
CA VAL A 84 -15.13 6.40 1.55
C VAL A 84 -15.02 6.98 2.96
N ALA A 85 -16.13 7.41 3.55
CA ALA A 85 -16.16 7.90 4.93
C ALA A 85 -15.78 6.80 5.94
N GLN A 86 -16.25 5.56 5.73
CA GLN A 86 -15.84 4.44 6.56
C GLN A 86 -14.35 4.14 6.41
N HIS A 87 -13.85 4.08 5.17
CA HIS A 87 -12.42 3.87 4.91
C HIS A 87 -11.58 4.97 5.58
N LEU A 88 -11.97 6.23 5.44
CA LEU A 88 -11.33 7.36 6.12
C LEU A 88 -11.31 7.20 7.65
N ALA A 89 -12.43 6.77 8.24
CA ALA A 89 -12.49 6.51 9.67
C ALA A 89 -11.59 5.34 10.10
N ASP A 90 -11.31 4.39 9.22
CA ASP A 90 -10.40 3.27 9.46
C ASP A 90 -8.94 3.79 9.43
N GLU A 91 -8.56 4.58 8.42
CA GLU A 91 -7.24 5.21 8.31
C GLU A 91 -6.93 6.12 9.52
N GLN A 92 -7.88 6.94 9.95
CA GLN A 92 -7.73 7.81 11.13
C GLN A 92 -7.49 7.02 12.42
N ARG A 93 -8.12 5.84 12.55
CA ARG A 93 -7.84 4.94 13.67
C ARG A 93 -6.43 4.36 13.57
N HIS A 94 -5.96 3.99 12.38
CA HIS A 94 -4.59 3.50 12.20
C HIS A 94 -3.55 4.56 12.56
N VAL A 95 -3.73 5.80 12.09
CA VAL A 95 -2.91 6.96 12.47
C VAL A 95 -2.83 7.09 13.99
N THR A 96 -3.97 7.03 14.67
CA THR A 96 -4.05 7.12 16.14
C THR A 96 -3.29 5.99 16.83
N LEU A 97 -3.51 4.75 16.41
CA LEU A 97 -2.87 3.57 16.98
C LEU A 97 -1.34 3.57 16.77
N PHE A 98 -0.86 3.99 15.60
CA PHE A 98 0.57 4.11 15.35
C PHE A 98 1.21 5.24 16.15
N ALA A 99 0.52 6.37 16.30
CA ALA A 99 0.98 7.48 17.14
C ALA A 99 1.05 7.08 18.62
N GLU A 100 0.09 6.30 19.12
CA GLU A 100 0.13 5.70 20.46
C GLU A 100 1.33 4.77 20.64
N ALA A 101 1.51 3.82 19.73
CA ALA A 101 2.64 2.88 19.78
C ALA A 101 4.02 3.57 19.69
N LEU A 102 4.10 4.73 19.03
CA LEU A 102 5.28 5.60 18.98
C LEU A 102 5.54 6.28 20.33
N ARG A 103 4.50 6.85 20.95
CA ARG A 103 4.59 7.50 22.27
C ARG A 103 5.03 6.53 23.35
N GLU A 104 4.50 5.31 23.35
CA GLU A 104 4.93 4.23 24.27
C GLU A 104 6.42 3.90 24.15
N ARG A 105 7.01 4.14 22.98
CA ARG A 105 8.44 3.92 22.69
C ARG A 105 9.29 5.17 22.88
N GLY A 106 8.73 6.23 23.47
CA GLY A 106 9.42 7.47 23.77
C GLY A 106 9.72 8.34 22.54
N ASP A 107 8.90 8.24 21.49
CA ASP A 107 8.94 9.15 20.36
C ASP A 107 7.90 10.27 20.55
N ASP A 108 8.27 11.49 20.15
CA ASP A 108 7.28 12.57 20.04
C ASP A 108 6.50 12.39 18.73
N ALA A 109 5.43 11.59 18.81
CA ALA A 109 4.54 11.28 17.70
C ALA A 109 3.89 12.52 17.05
N GLN A 110 4.01 13.71 17.66
CA GLN A 110 3.50 14.97 17.11
C GLN A 110 4.35 15.52 15.96
N ALA A 111 5.60 15.08 15.81
CA ALA A 111 6.41 15.43 14.65
C ALA A 111 5.87 14.71 13.41
N ARG A 112 4.85 15.30 12.76
CA ARG A 112 4.34 14.85 11.46
C ARG A 112 5.52 14.64 10.54
N LEU A 113 5.66 13.41 10.04
CA LEU A 113 6.66 13.10 9.04
C LEU A 113 6.16 13.66 7.73
N GLU A 114 6.72 14.82 7.37
CA GLU A 114 6.63 15.26 6.00
C GLU A 114 7.09 14.13 5.08
N PRO A 115 6.32 13.80 4.02
CA PRO A 115 6.73 12.76 3.09
C PRO A 115 8.14 13.07 2.61
N ASP A 116 9.05 12.09 2.73
CA ASP A 116 10.41 12.28 2.28
C ASP A 116 10.43 12.56 0.77
N TRP A 117 11.55 13.09 0.27
CA TRP A 117 11.66 13.46 -1.15
C TRP A 117 11.31 12.30 -2.10
N LEU A 118 11.63 11.06 -1.72
CA LEU A 118 11.31 9.87 -2.51
C LEU A 118 9.79 9.62 -2.56
N SER A 119 9.12 9.73 -1.42
CA SER A 119 7.68 9.59 -1.25
C SER A 119 6.93 10.68 -2.02
N ARG A 120 7.39 11.94 -1.93
CA ARG A 120 6.85 13.05 -2.76
C ARG A 120 7.00 12.77 -4.25
N ARG A 121 8.17 12.28 -4.69
CA ARG A 121 8.40 11.92 -6.10
C ARG A 121 7.54 10.75 -6.56
N LYS A 122 7.23 9.80 -5.67
CA LYS A 122 6.30 8.69 -5.92
C LYS A 122 4.88 9.21 -6.11
N ILE A 123 4.39 10.01 -5.17
CA ILE A 123 3.05 10.64 -5.20
C ILE A 123 2.89 11.45 -6.49
N GLN A 124 3.87 12.30 -6.85
CA GLN A 124 3.84 13.07 -8.10
C GLN A 124 3.84 12.19 -9.37
N ARG A 125 4.45 11.01 -9.34
CA ARG A 125 4.38 10.06 -10.47
C ARG A 125 2.99 9.46 -10.58
N TRP A 126 2.38 9.07 -9.47
CA TRP A 126 1.00 8.57 -9.44
C TRP A 126 0.00 9.62 -9.88
N GLN A 127 0.08 10.85 -9.38
CA GLN A 127 -0.79 11.95 -9.80
C GLN A 127 -0.69 12.24 -11.31
N ARG A 128 0.53 12.17 -11.88
CA ARG A 128 0.72 12.29 -13.34
C ARG A 128 0.08 11.14 -14.12
N LEU A 129 0.20 9.91 -13.63
CA LEU A 129 -0.49 8.76 -14.24
C LEU A 129 -2.00 8.95 -14.14
N ALA A 130 -2.53 9.36 -12.98
CA ALA A 130 -3.95 9.58 -12.78
C ALA A 130 -4.52 10.58 -13.78
N ARG A 131 -3.89 11.75 -13.92
CA ARG A 131 -4.32 12.78 -14.89
C ARG A 131 -4.21 12.29 -16.34
N ARG A 132 -3.15 11.55 -16.68
CA ARG A 132 -2.96 11.00 -18.03
C ARG A 132 -4.06 10.01 -18.40
N TYR A 133 -4.49 9.18 -17.46
CA TYR A 133 -5.45 8.12 -17.71
C TYR A 133 -6.91 8.54 -17.48
N ALA A 134 -7.18 9.67 -16.81
CA ALA A 134 -8.52 10.14 -16.50
C ALA A 134 -9.46 10.19 -17.71
N GLY A 135 -8.97 10.69 -18.85
CA GLY A 135 -9.76 10.78 -20.09
C GLY A 135 -10.08 9.45 -20.77
N HIS A 136 -9.61 8.32 -20.23
CA HIS A 136 -9.93 6.98 -20.72
C HIS A 136 -11.07 6.30 -19.93
N PHE A 137 -11.66 6.99 -18.96
CA PHE A 137 -12.71 6.45 -18.11
C PHE A 137 -13.92 7.39 -18.04
N GLU A 138 -15.13 6.85 -18.10
CA GLU A 138 -16.40 7.57 -17.94
C GLU A 138 -16.48 8.28 -16.58
N GLN A 139 -15.92 7.65 -15.53
CA GLN A 139 -15.87 8.22 -14.18
C GLN A 139 -14.63 9.12 -13.96
N GLY A 140 -13.89 9.45 -15.02
CA GLY A 140 -12.78 10.40 -14.99
C GLY A 140 -11.68 10.05 -14.00
N LEU A 141 -11.34 11.00 -13.12
CA LEU A 141 -10.28 10.86 -12.11
C LEU A 141 -10.60 9.85 -10.99
N LEU A 142 -11.87 9.46 -10.83
CA LEU A 142 -12.27 8.50 -9.80
C LEU A 142 -11.62 7.13 -10.02
N VAL A 143 -11.57 6.65 -11.27
CA VAL A 143 -10.96 5.34 -11.57
C VAL A 143 -9.47 5.34 -11.25
N PRO A 144 -8.65 6.30 -11.71
CA PRO A 144 -7.25 6.29 -11.36
C PRO A 144 -6.93 6.54 -9.89
N ALA A 145 -7.76 7.28 -9.17
CA ALA A 145 -7.62 7.44 -7.72
C ALA A 145 -7.82 6.08 -7.01
N TYR A 146 -8.90 5.35 -7.32
CA TYR A 146 -9.12 4.00 -6.78
C TYR A 146 -8.08 2.96 -7.22
N ALA A 147 -7.57 3.05 -8.46
CA ALA A 147 -6.50 2.18 -8.93
C ALA A 147 -5.18 2.41 -8.16
N THR A 148 -4.91 3.67 -7.80
CA THR A 148 -3.76 4.04 -6.97
C THR A 148 -3.95 3.55 -5.53
N GLY A 149 -5.12 3.79 -4.95
CA GLY A 149 -5.52 3.28 -3.63
C GLY A 149 -5.35 1.76 -3.55
N LEU A 150 -5.93 1.01 -4.50
CA LEU A 150 -5.76 -0.45 -4.57
C LEU A 150 -4.29 -0.89 -4.53
N CYS A 151 -3.41 -0.21 -5.27
CA CYS A 151 -1.99 -0.57 -5.29
C CYS A 151 -1.29 -0.22 -3.98
N ALA A 152 -1.70 0.86 -3.31
CA ALA A 152 -1.25 1.23 -1.98
C ALA A 152 -1.67 0.17 -0.94
N GLU A 153 -2.93 -0.24 -0.90
CA GLU A 153 -3.40 -1.25 0.07
C GLU A 153 -2.78 -2.62 -0.18
N GLN A 154 -2.63 -3.00 -1.46
CA GLN A 154 -1.89 -4.22 -1.81
C GLN A 154 -0.43 -4.15 -1.34
N MET A 155 0.19 -2.96 -1.36
CA MET A 155 1.54 -2.76 -0.83
C MET A 155 1.55 -2.84 0.70
N ALA A 156 0.64 -2.17 1.40
CA ALA A 156 0.48 -2.21 2.84
C ALA A 156 0.28 -3.65 3.33
N GLU A 157 -0.66 -4.39 2.73
CA GLU A 157 -0.92 -5.80 2.99
C GLU A 157 0.36 -6.65 2.89
N ARG A 158 1.15 -6.50 1.82
CA ARG A 158 2.43 -7.23 1.65
C ARG A 158 3.46 -6.84 2.68
N VAL A 159 3.52 -5.58 3.08
CA VAL A 159 4.46 -5.11 4.11
C VAL A 159 4.05 -5.70 5.45
N LEU A 160 2.83 -5.47 5.90
CA LEU A 160 2.34 -5.94 7.20
C LEU A 160 2.35 -7.48 7.32
N THR A 161 2.00 -8.20 6.25
CA THR A 161 2.13 -9.67 6.19
C THR A 161 3.58 -10.10 6.44
N ARG A 162 4.56 -9.41 5.86
CA ARG A 162 5.98 -9.71 6.09
C ARG A 162 6.37 -9.46 7.54
N HIS A 163 5.88 -8.38 8.15
CA HIS A 163 6.15 -8.08 9.56
C HIS A 163 5.58 -9.15 10.48
N CYS A 164 4.30 -9.49 10.32
CA CYS A 164 3.66 -10.53 11.11
C CYS A 164 4.34 -11.89 10.93
N ALA A 165 4.92 -12.16 9.76
CA ALA A 165 5.65 -13.41 9.50
C ALA A 165 7.09 -13.45 10.06
N VAL A 166 7.64 -12.33 10.53
CA VAL A 166 8.99 -12.29 11.16
C VAL A 166 8.95 -11.97 12.64
N LEU A 167 7.81 -11.49 13.14
CA LEU A 167 7.59 -11.24 14.56
C LEU A 167 7.03 -12.49 15.23
N ASP A 168 7.53 -12.78 16.43
CA ASP A 168 6.91 -13.79 17.28
C ASP A 168 5.58 -13.27 17.86
N ALA A 169 4.65 -14.18 18.18
CA ALA A 169 3.33 -13.80 18.71
C ALA A 169 3.40 -13.06 20.06
N GLY A 170 4.50 -13.22 20.82
CA GLY A 170 4.75 -12.49 22.06
C GLY A 170 5.33 -11.09 21.87
N HIS A 171 5.61 -10.67 20.64
CA HIS A 171 6.18 -9.34 20.37
C HIS A 171 5.12 -8.25 20.56
N GLY A 172 5.45 -7.18 21.31
CA GLY A 172 4.48 -6.15 21.68
C GLY A 172 3.79 -5.43 20.51
N LEU A 173 4.46 -5.33 19.35
CA LEU A 173 3.87 -4.76 18.13
C LEU A 173 2.99 -5.72 17.32
N TYR A 174 3.07 -7.04 17.58
CA TYR A 174 2.36 -8.02 16.75
C TYR A 174 0.83 -7.79 16.74
N PRO A 175 0.14 -7.58 17.88
CA PRO A 175 -1.31 -7.39 17.88
C PRO A 175 -1.76 -6.18 17.06
N LEU A 176 -1.01 -5.07 17.16
CA LEU A 176 -1.27 -3.86 16.38
C LEU A 176 -1.15 -4.13 14.87
N LEU A 177 -0.01 -4.69 14.44
CA LEU A 177 0.24 -4.93 13.02
C LEU A 177 -0.69 -5.98 12.42
N ALA A 178 -1.09 -6.99 13.20
CA ALA A 178 -2.05 -8.00 12.77
C ALA A 178 -3.46 -7.41 12.60
N ARG A 179 -3.86 -6.48 13.47
CA ARG A 179 -5.14 -5.77 13.35
C ARG A 179 -5.17 -4.89 12.10
N VAL A 180 -4.15 -4.03 11.91
CA VAL A 180 -4.06 -3.17 10.72
C VAL A 180 -4.01 -4.03 9.45
N LEU A 181 -3.29 -5.15 9.44
CA LEU A 181 -3.27 -6.08 8.31
C LEU A 181 -4.67 -6.64 7.96
N ALA A 182 -5.55 -6.85 8.94
CA ALA A 182 -6.90 -7.33 8.69
C ALA A 182 -7.74 -6.24 7.99
N ASP A 183 -7.59 -4.99 8.44
CA ASP A 183 -8.23 -3.82 7.86
C ASP A 183 -7.72 -3.58 6.43
N GLU A 184 -6.39 -3.64 6.19
CA GLU A 184 -5.81 -3.52 4.84
C GLU A 184 -6.35 -4.54 3.86
N LYS A 185 -6.54 -5.79 4.31
CA LYS A 185 -7.17 -6.82 3.47
C LYS A 185 -8.61 -6.47 3.11
N ALA A 186 -9.34 -5.82 4.02
CA ALA A 186 -10.69 -5.32 3.75
C ALA A 186 -10.65 -4.15 2.76
N HIS A 187 -9.71 -3.21 2.91
CA HIS A 187 -9.50 -2.09 1.99
C HIS A 187 -9.15 -2.56 0.57
N VAL A 188 -8.28 -3.58 0.43
CA VAL A 188 -8.02 -4.21 -0.87
C VAL A 188 -9.31 -4.71 -1.53
N ARG A 189 -10.14 -5.46 -0.80
CA ARG A 189 -11.42 -5.97 -1.32
C ARG A 189 -12.37 -4.83 -1.69
N LEU A 190 -12.43 -3.79 -0.86
CA LEU A 190 -13.20 -2.59 -1.08
C LEU A 190 -12.80 -1.93 -2.41
N CYS A 191 -11.51 -1.61 -2.60
CA CYS A 191 -11.04 -0.97 -3.82
C CYS A 191 -11.29 -1.85 -5.06
N GLN A 192 -11.09 -3.17 -4.96
CA GLN A 192 -11.38 -4.09 -6.07
C GLN A 192 -12.87 -4.07 -6.44
N ASN A 193 -13.76 -4.14 -5.46
CA ASN A 193 -15.20 -4.15 -5.70
C ASN A 193 -15.69 -2.81 -6.27
N THR A 194 -15.15 -1.70 -5.75
CA THR A 194 -15.45 -0.37 -6.30
C THR A 194 -14.99 -0.27 -7.74
N LEU A 195 -13.76 -0.68 -8.07
CA LEU A 195 -13.25 -0.67 -9.44
C LEU A 195 -14.09 -1.52 -10.40
N ARG A 196 -14.55 -2.71 -9.97
CA ARG A 196 -15.47 -3.53 -10.78
C ARG A 196 -16.80 -2.83 -11.06
N ARG A 197 -17.25 -1.96 -10.15
CA ARG A 197 -18.52 -1.23 -10.27
C ARG A 197 -18.40 0.05 -11.09
N ILE A 198 -17.26 0.75 -11.02
CA ILE A 198 -17.09 2.07 -11.66
C ILE A 198 -16.43 2.01 -13.03
N VAL A 199 -15.82 0.88 -13.41
CA VAL A 199 -15.14 0.71 -14.71
C VAL A 199 -16.06 -0.04 -15.67
N ALA A 200 -16.35 0.58 -16.82
CA ALA A 200 -17.15 -0.04 -17.85
C ALA A 200 -16.39 -1.21 -18.51
N PRO A 201 -17.08 -2.26 -19.02
CA PRO A 201 -16.44 -3.42 -19.65
C PRO A 201 -15.39 -3.09 -20.71
N HIS A 202 -15.64 -2.07 -21.53
CA HIS A 202 -14.75 -1.66 -22.62
C HIS A 202 -13.49 -0.91 -22.13
N GLU A 203 -13.50 -0.43 -20.88
CA GLU A 203 -12.39 0.30 -20.24
C GLU A 203 -11.41 -0.64 -19.51
N ALA A 204 -11.76 -1.92 -19.34
CA ALA A 204 -10.97 -2.91 -18.60
C ALA A 204 -9.51 -3.00 -19.10
N GLY A 205 -9.31 -2.87 -20.42
CA GLY A 205 -7.98 -2.82 -21.03
C GLY A 205 -7.16 -1.58 -20.61
N HIS A 206 -7.79 -0.43 -20.43
CA HIS A 206 -7.15 0.78 -19.92
C HIS A 206 -6.84 0.66 -18.43
N LEU A 207 -7.76 0.09 -17.63
CA LEU A 207 -7.53 -0.21 -16.21
C LEU A 207 -6.32 -1.14 -16.02
N ALA A 208 -6.22 -2.20 -16.82
CA ALA A 208 -5.09 -3.13 -16.74
C ALA A 208 -3.74 -2.45 -17.03
N ARG A 209 -3.69 -1.54 -18.00
CA ARG A 209 -2.48 -0.75 -18.32
C ARG A 209 -2.15 0.23 -17.20
N LEU A 210 -3.14 0.92 -16.66
CA LEU A 210 -2.96 1.84 -15.54
C LEU A 210 -2.39 1.12 -14.31
N LEU A 211 -3.00 0.01 -13.89
CA LEU A 211 -2.51 -0.79 -12.76
C LEU A 211 -1.09 -1.30 -12.99
N LYS A 212 -0.77 -1.71 -14.22
CA LYS A 212 0.60 -2.11 -14.59
C LYS A 212 1.59 -0.96 -14.42
N ASP A 213 1.23 0.26 -14.85
CA ASP A 213 2.09 1.44 -14.74
C ASP A 213 2.27 1.89 -13.28
N ILE A 214 1.19 1.90 -12.48
CA ILE A 214 1.24 2.20 -11.04
C ILE A 214 2.15 1.20 -10.32
N ARG A 215 1.95 -0.11 -10.55
CA ARG A 215 2.78 -1.17 -9.96
C ARG A 215 4.24 -1.12 -10.40
N ARG A 216 4.52 -0.64 -11.62
CA ARG A 216 5.89 -0.42 -12.08
C ARG A 216 6.57 0.70 -11.31
N VAL A 217 5.83 1.78 -11.00
CA VAL A 217 6.31 2.82 -10.08
C VAL A 217 6.64 2.16 -8.74
N ASP A 218 5.72 1.41 -8.13
CA ASP A 218 5.94 0.73 -6.85
C ASP A 218 7.15 -0.19 -6.84
N ALA A 219 7.30 -1.03 -7.86
CA ALA A 219 8.42 -1.98 -7.97
C ALA A 219 9.78 -1.26 -7.97
N SER A 220 9.87 -0.10 -8.63
CA SER A 220 11.10 0.70 -8.66
C SER A 220 11.49 1.22 -7.27
N PHE A 221 10.51 1.62 -6.45
CA PHE A 221 10.75 2.02 -5.06
C PHE A 221 10.97 0.82 -4.13
N GLY A 222 10.40 -0.35 -4.47
CA GLY A 222 10.52 -1.57 -3.68
C GLY A 222 11.96 -2.08 -3.53
N VAL A 223 12.79 -1.90 -4.56
CA VAL A 223 14.22 -2.26 -4.55
C VAL A 223 15.04 -1.26 -3.74
N THR A 224 14.88 0.04 -4.03
CA THR A 224 15.57 1.12 -3.29
C THR A 224 15.23 1.09 -1.81
N GLY A 225 13.95 0.90 -1.47
CA GLY A 225 13.50 0.78 -0.08
C GLY A 225 14.07 -0.44 0.62
N ALA A 226 14.28 -1.57 -0.08
CA ALA A 226 14.91 -2.76 0.53
C ALA A 226 16.36 -2.47 0.96
N LEU A 227 17.12 -1.77 0.12
CA LEU A 227 18.50 -1.39 0.41
C LEU A 227 18.57 -0.37 1.54
N ALA A 228 17.70 0.64 1.51
CA ALA A 228 17.60 1.64 2.58
C ALA A 228 17.24 1.00 3.94
N MET A 229 16.23 0.12 3.96
CA MET A 229 15.84 -0.62 5.17
C MET A 229 16.98 -1.52 5.68
N TYR A 230 17.72 -2.18 4.77
CA TYR A 230 18.85 -3.02 5.16
C TYR A 230 19.97 -2.18 5.81
N GLY A 231 20.31 -1.03 5.23
CA GLY A 231 21.25 -0.07 5.82
C GLY A 231 20.78 0.45 7.18
N ALA A 232 19.51 0.86 7.29
CA ALA A 232 18.91 1.30 8.54
C ALA A 232 18.92 0.20 9.61
N GLY A 233 18.66 -1.06 9.24
CA GLY A 233 18.75 -2.20 10.15
C GLY A 233 20.16 -2.47 10.69
N TRP A 234 21.21 -2.10 9.93
CA TRP A 234 22.58 -2.14 10.42
C TRP A 234 22.92 -0.98 11.36
N LEU A 235 22.45 0.23 11.04
CA LEU A 235 22.72 1.43 11.85
C LEU A 235 21.92 1.47 13.15
N LEU A 236 20.65 1.05 13.10
CA LEU A 236 19.68 1.21 14.18
C LEU A 236 19.36 -0.09 14.90
N GLY A 237 19.52 -1.26 14.26
CA GLY A 237 19.19 -2.57 14.84
C GLY A 237 20.15 -3.07 15.92
N GLY A 238 21.14 -2.24 16.30
CA GLY A 238 22.18 -2.56 17.27
C GLY A 238 23.24 -3.50 16.70
N ARG A 239 24.50 -3.29 17.11
CA ARG A 239 25.52 -4.34 17.00
C ARG A 239 25.14 -5.41 18.01
N GLY A 240 24.42 -6.44 17.57
CA GLY A 240 24.35 -7.68 18.33
C GLY A 240 25.78 -8.14 18.59
N ARG A 241 26.20 -8.16 19.86
CA ARG A 241 27.38 -8.88 20.32
C ARG A 241 27.25 -10.31 19.79
N VAL A 242 28.08 -10.66 18.80
CA VAL A 242 28.52 -12.05 18.66
C VAL A 242 29.58 -12.20 19.74
N GLY A 243 29.24 -12.91 20.81
CA GLY A 243 30.12 -13.20 21.93
C GLY A 243 29.34 -13.89 23.04
N ARG A 244 29.25 -15.21 23.02
CA ARG A 244 30.32 -16.17 23.31
C ARG A 244 30.07 -17.46 22.52
#